data_AF-A0AAV4EVL9-F1
#
_entry.id   AF-A0AAV4EVL9-F1
#
_cell.length_a   1.000
_cell.length_b   1.000
_cell.length_c   1.000
_cell.angle_alpha   90.00
_cell.angle_beta   90.00
_cell.angle_gamma   90.00
#
_symmetry.space_group_name_H-M   'P 1'
#
loop_
_entity.id
_entity.type
_entity.pdbx_description
1 polymer ?
#
loop_
_entity_poly.entity_id
_entity_poly.type
_entity_poly.pdbx_seq_one_letter_code
_entity_poly.pdbx_strand_id
1 'polypeptide(L)'
;MPLLILTEGKGVVVSPPALITIRSVASNDNFQPVVREIYAGCVRTMAVSQKKNGEFSLEGLQGLMQKGFTIEPQKGMVEAGTKKPIVFTWTPPSGYDPSLMVEETALLTLRCDVTEQIPLMIRAMVVSE
;
A
#
# COMPACT_ATOMS: atom_id res chain seq x y z
N MET A 1 -24.93 0.61 -3.10
CA MET A 1 -23.77 1.43 -2.72
C MET A 1 -22.56 0.52 -2.51
N PRO A 2 -21.62 0.43 -3.48
CA PRO A 2 -20.37 -0.29 -3.29
C PRO A 2 -19.45 0.51 -2.36
N LEU A 3 -18.93 -0.14 -1.34
CA LEU A 3 -17.90 0.40 -0.45
C LEU A 3 -16.52 -0.06 -0.95
N LEU A 4 -15.53 0.83 -0.98
CA LEU A 4 -14.13 0.44 -1.18
C LEU A 4 -13.48 0.15 0.17
N ILE A 5 -12.69 -0.91 0.23
CA ILE A 5 -11.99 -1.33 1.46
C ILE A 5 -10.50 -1.50 1.19
N LEU A 6 -9.69 -1.06 2.16
CA LEU A 6 -8.27 -1.37 2.21
C LEU A 6 -8.06 -2.62 3.06
N THR A 7 -7.32 -3.60 2.54
CA THR A 7 -6.97 -4.81 3.30
C THR A 7 -5.49 -5.14 3.25
N GLU A 8 -4.97 -5.74 4.33
CA GLU A 8 -3.65 -6.39 4.35
C GLU A 8 -3.78 -7.90 4.10
N GLY A 9 -2.94 -8.44 3.22
CA GLY A 9 -2.75 -9.88 3.00
C GLY A 9 -4.04 -10.72 2.96
N LYS A 10 -4.29 -11.49 4.03
CA LYS A 10 -5.40 -12.45 4.18
C LYS A 10 -6.80 -11.82 4.32
N GLY A 11 -6.96 -10.51 4.07
CA GLY A 11 -8.26 -9.84 4.05
C GLY A 11 -8.61 -9.12 5.35
N VAL A 12 -7.60 -8.72 6.14
CA VAL A 12 -7.82 -7.89 7.33
C VAL A 12 -8.12 -6.46 6.88
N VAL A 13 -9.29 -5.93 7.23
CA VAL A 13 -9.67 -4.54 6.96
C VAL A 13 -8.82 -3.61 7.82
N VAL A 14 -8.25 -2.59 7.20
CA VAL A 14 -7.37 -1.63 7.90
C VAL A 14 -8.16 -0.39 8.28
N SER A 15 -8.13 -0.01 9.57
CA SER A 15 -8.69 1.25 10.05
C SER A 15 -7.73 2.40 9.80
N PRO A 16 -8.18 3.58 9.31
CA PRO A 16 -7.33 4.75 9.19
C PRO A 16 -6.86 5.31 10.56
N PRO A 17 -5.62 5.83 10.68
CA PRO A 17 -4.54 5.76 9.69
C PRO A 17 -3.97 4.34 9.58
N ALA A 18 -3.61 3.93 8.36
CA ALA A 18 -3.09 2.58 8.10
C ALA A 18 -1.56 2.55 8.23
N LEU A 19 -1.01 1.62 9.00
CA LEU A 19 0.44 1.41 9.13
C LEU A 19 0.90 0.26 8.25
N ILE A 20 1.86 0.51 7.36
CA ILE A 20 2.52 -0.49 6.51
C ILE A 20 3.94 -0.69 7.03
N THR A 21 4.27 -1.90 7.47
CA THR A 21 5.61 -2.23 7.96
C THR A 21 6.35 -3.16 7.00
N ILE A 22 7.50 -2.69 6.51
CA ILE A 22 8.41 -3.43 5.64
C ILE A 22 9.68 -3.78 6.45
N ARG A 23 10.13 -5.04 6.38
CA ARG A 23 11.33 -5.51 7.09
C ARG A 23 12.25 -6.18 6.09
N SER A 24 13.41 -5.57 5.83
CA SER A 24 14.46 -6.15 4.99
C SER A 24 15.48 -6.89 5.83
N VAL A 25 15.99 -7.99 5.30
CA VAL A 25 17.07 -8.75 5.92
C VAL A 25 18.36 -8.36 5.22
N ALA A 26 19.38 -8.00 6.00
CA ALA A 26 20.73 -7.76 5.47
C ALA A 26 21.46 -9.09 5.33
N SER A 27 22.07 -9.32 4.16
CA SER A 27 22.92 -10.49 3.92
C SER A 27 24.20 -10.05 3.22
N ASN A 28 25.36 -10.31 3.86
CA ASN A 28 26.70 -10.05 3.31
C ASN A 28 26.84 -8.64 2.67
N ASP A 29 26.56 -7.59 3.45
CA ASP A 29 26.61 -6.17 3.06
C ASP A 29 25.65 -5.72 1.94
N ASN A 30 24.75 -6.61 1.50
CA ASN A 30 23.69 -6.29 0.55
C ASN A 30 22.31 -6.36 1.21
N PHE A 31 21.41 -5.48 0.77
CA PHE A 31 20.02 -5.49 1.19
C PHE A 31 19.16 -6.17 0.13
N GLN A 32 18.33 -7.13 0.55
CA GLN A 32 17.38 -7.76 -0.35
C GLN A 32 16.16 -6.84 -0.54
N PRO A 33 15.67 -6.66 -1.78
CA PRO A 33 14.39 -6.01 -2.04
C PRO A 33 13.27 -6.72 -1.29
N VAL A 34 12.43 -5.95 -0.60
CA VAL A 34 11.28 -6.50 0.13
C VAL A 34 9.99 -6.00 -0.44
N VAL A 35 9.08 -6.94 -0.67
CA VAL A 35 7.76 -6.69 -1.22
C VAL A 35 6.71 -6.77 -0.11
N ARG A 36 5.82 -5.78 -0.08
CA ARG A 36 4.60 -5.75 0.72
C ARG A 36 3.41 -5.37 -0.15
N GLU A 37 2.29 -6.05 0.09
CA GLU A 37 1.07 -5.83 -0.66
C GLU A 37 -0.05 -5.40 0.28
N ILE A 38 -0.73 -4.32 -0.11
CA ILE A 38 -2.06 -3.98 0.39
C ILE A 38 -3.04 -4.13 -0.78
N TYR A 39 -4.32 -4.24 -0.48
CA TYR A 39 -5.34 -4.47 -1.50
C TYR A 39 -6.45 -3.45 -1.41
N ALA A 40 -6.74 -2.79 -2.53
CA ALA A 40 -7.96 -2.02 -2.73
C ALA A 40 -9.06 -2.95 -3.24
N GLY A 41 -10.12 -3.13 -2.46
CA GLY A 41 -11.27 -3.97 -2.80
C GLY A 41 -12.53 -3.15 -3.05
N CYS A 42 -13.40 -3.60 -3.96
CA CYS A 42 -14.71 -2.98 -4.20
C CYS A 42 -15.82 -3.99 -3.87
N VAL A 43 -16.64 -3.69 -2.86
CA VAL A 43 -17.71 -4.61 -2.40
C VAL A 43 -18.85 -4.65 -3.42
N ARG A 44 -19.18 -5.84 -3.92
CA ARG A 44 -20.36 -6.05 -4.77
C ARG A 44 -21.62 -6.14 -3.92
N THR A 45 -22.60 -5.29 -4.20
CA THR A 45 -23.95 -5.39 -3.60
C THR A 45 -24.88 -6.25 -4.46
N MET A 46 -25.80 -6.99 -3.83
CA MET A 46 -26.78 -7.86 -4.52
C MET A 46 -27.93 -7.09 -5.20
N ALA A 47 -27.98 -5.76 -5.10
CA ALA A 47 -28.93 -4.95 -5.83
C ALA A 47 -28.62 -5.01 -7.34
N VAL A 48 -29.56 -5.54 -8.12
CA VAL A 48 -29.40 -6.03 -9.51
C VAL A 48 -28.95 -4.95 -10.52
N SER A 49 -29.00 -3.66 -10.18
CA SER A 49 -28.76 -2.55 -11.11
C SER A 49 -27.48 -1.71 -10.86
N GLN A 50 -26.65 -2.02 -9.86
CA GLN A 50 -25.49 -1.17 -9.49
C GLN A 50 -24.14 -1.90 -9.54
N LYS A 51 -23.70 -2.37 -10.72
CA LYS A 51 -22.30 -2.75 -10.94
C LYS A 51 -21.48 -1.46 -11.17
N LYS A 52 -21.04 -0.81 -10.09
CA LYS A 52 -20.15 0.35 -10.17
C LYS A 52 -18.74 -0.05 -9.75
N ASN A 53 -17.77 0.25 -10.60
CA ASN A 53 -16.36 0.03 -10.31
C ASN A 53 -15.87 1.12 -9.35
N GLY A 54 -14.94 0.75 -8.48
CA GLY A 54 -14.19 1.70 -7.67
C GLY A 54 -12.91 2.14 -8.38
N GLU A 55 -12.27 3.15 -7.84
CA GLU A 55 -10.90 3.53 -8.20
C GLU A 55 -10.08 3.82 -6.95
N PHE A 56 -8.76 3.69 -7.06
CA PHE A 56 -7.83 4.14 -6.05
C PHE A 56 -6.72 4.99 -6.68
N SER A 57 -6.14 5.88 -5.88
CA SER A 57 -4.93 6.62 -6.22
C SER A 57 -4.07 6.90 -4.99
N LEU A 58 -2.77 6.93 -5.19
CA LEU A 58 -1.77 7.27 -4.18
C LEU A 58 -1.13 8.62 -4.48
N GLU A 59 -0.93 9.41 -3.42
CA GLU A 59 -0.29 10.72 -3.44
C GLU A 59 0.82 10.79 -2.40
N GLY A 60 1.76 11.74 -2.52
CA GLY A 60 2.87 11.93 -1.58
C GLY A 60 4.04 10.96 -1.75
N LEU A 61 4.14 10.27 -2.90
CA LEU A 61 5.13 9.19 -3.11
C LEU A 61 6.58 9.67 -3.31
N GLN A 62 6.82 10.96 -3.49
CA GLN A 62 8.17 11.46 -3.81
C GLN A 62 9.19 11.17 -2.71
N GLY A 63 8.82 11.38 -1.44
CA GLY A 63 9.69 11.09 -0.29
C GLY A 63 10.01 9.60 -0.17
N LEU A 64 9.00 8.74 -0.42
CA LEU A 64 9.18 7.29 -0.49
C LEU A 64 10.16 6.88 -1.59
N MET A 65 10.00 7.41 -2.80
CA MET A 65 10.87 7.08 -3.94
C MET A 65 12.33 7.47 -3.69
N GLN A 66 12.57 8.64 -3.08
CA GLN A 66 13.91 9.08 -2.69
C GLN A 66 14.57 8.15 -1.66
N LYS A 67 13.77 7.42 -0.87
CA LYS A 67 14.23 6.49 0.16
C LYS A 67 14.25 5.01 -0.31
N GLY A 68 14.20 4.77 -1.62
CA GLY A 68 14.35 3.44 -2.22
C GLY A 68 13.06 2.63 -2.35
N PHE A 69 11.90 3.29 -2.25
CA PHE A 69 10.61 2.63 -2.49
C PHE A 69 10.19 2.73 -3.96
N THR A 70 9.56 1.66 -4.44
CA THR A 70 8.79 1.62 -5.67
C THR A 70 7.38 1.16 -5.32
N ILE A 71 6.38 1.86 -5.86
CA ILE A 71 4.98 1.58 -5.58
C ILE A 71 4.23 1.43 -6.90
N GLU A 72 3.62 0.27 -7.11
CA GLU A 72 2.89 -0.03 -8.33
C GLU A 72 1.66 -0.93 -8.10
N PRO A 73 0.55 -0.68 -8.80
CA PRO A 73 0.24 0.57 -9.50
C PRO A 73 -0.04 1.73 -8.52
N GLN A 74 0.27 2.97 -8.91
CA GLN A 74 -0.04 4.16 -8.10
C GLN A 74 -1.50 4.60 -8.17
N LYS A 75 -2.21 4.16 -9.23
CA LYS A 75 -3.64 4.41 -9.43
C LYS A 75 -4.25 3.25 -10.21
N GLY A 76 -5.54 3.00 -10.04
CA GLY A 76 -6.20 1.96 -10.80
C GLY A 76 -7.69 1.82 -10.52
N MET A 77 -8.39 1.17 -11.45
CA MET A 77 -9.80 0.80 -11.31
C MET A 77 -9.93 -0.55 -10.61
N VAL A 78 -10.88 -0.68 -9.68
CA VAL A 78 -11.24 -1.92 -8.98
C VAL A 78 -12.63 -2.35 -9.40
N GLU A 79 -12.75 -3.53 -10.00
CA GLU A 79 -14.05 -4.04 -10.42
C GLU A 79 -14.89 -4.47 -9.22
N ALA A 80 -16.21 -4.28 -9.29
CA ALA A 80 -17.12 -4.71 -8.24
C ALA A 80 -16.98 -6.22 -7.96
N GLY A 81 -16.71 -6.57 -6.71
CA GLY A 81 -16.48 -7.95 -6.25
C GLY A 81 -15.03 -8.42 -6.38
N THR A 82 -14.11 -7.54 -6.76
CA THR A 82 -12.68 -7.86 -6.90
C THR A 82 -11.83 -7.05 -5.93
N LYS A 83 -10.56 -7.46 -5.81
CA LYS A 83 -9.51 -6.69 -5.15
C LYS A 83 -8.33 -6.51 -6.11
N LYS A 84 -7.66 -5.36 -6.04
CA LYS A 84 -6.40 -5.11 -6.75
C LYS A 84 -5.26 -4.89 -5.77
N PRO A 85 -4.11 -5.56 -5.97
CA PRO A 85 -2.93 -5.32 -5.16
C PRO A 85 -2.34 -3.95 -5.47
N ILE A 86 -1.81 -3.33 -4.43
CA ILE A 86 -0.91 -2.17 -4.48
C ILE A 86 0.38 -2.66 -3.83
N VAL A 87 1.44 -2.75 -4.63
CA VAL A 87 2.70 -3.38 -4.27
C VAL A 87 3.69 -2.30 -3.85
N PHE A 88 4.18 -2.40 -2.63
CA PHE A 88 5.27 -1.60 -2.08
C PHE A 88 6.53 -2.45 -2.09
N THR A 89 7.49 -2.08 -2.92
CA THR A 89 8.80 -2.71 -2.96
C THR A 89 9.82 -1.74 -2.40
N TRP A 90 10.51 -2.12 -1.34
CA TRP A 90 11.58 -1.32 -0.76
C TRP A 90 12.92 -2.02 -0.93
N THR A 91 13.85 -1.31 -1.55
CA THR A 91 15.26 -1.69 -1.59
C THR A 91 16.03 -0.58 -0.88
N PRO A 92 16.64 -0.85 0.30
CA PRO A 92 17.46 0.15 0.97
C PRO A 92 18.52 0.70 -0.01
N PRO A 93 18.66 2.03 -0.12
CA PRO A 93 19.62 2.62 -1.05
C PRO A 93 21.07 2.28 -0.65
N SER A 94 21.99 2.40 -1.61
CA SER A 94 23.41 2.18 -1.34
C SER A 94 23.91 3.10 -0.22
N GLY A 95 24.62 2.53 0.76
CA GLY A 95 25.11 3.26 1.93
C GLY A 95 24.05 3.54 3.01
N TYR A 96 22.88 2.91 2.93
CA TYR A 96 21.88 2.96 4.00
C TYR A 96 22.44 2.37 5.29
N ASP A 97 22.31 3.11 6.40
CA ASP A 97 22.67 2.64 7.74
C ASP A 97 21.58 1.67 8.27
N PRO A 98 21.88 0.38 8.48
CA PRO A 98 20.92 -0.61 8.96
C PRO A 98 20.31 -0.30 10.33
N SER A 99 20.93 0.56 11.13
CA SER A 99 20.43 0.95 12.46
C SER A 99 19.30 1.99 12.39
N LEU A 100 19.12 2.63 11.23
CA LEU A 100 18.09 3.62 11.03
C LEU A 100 16.77 2.98 10.62
N MET A 101 15.68 3.70 10.86
CA MET A 101 14.36 3.38 10.33
C MET A 101 13.96 4.44 9.30
N VAL A 102 13.30 4.00 8.23
CA VAL A 102 12.61 4.90 7.32
C VAL A 102 11.16 5.04 7.76
N GLU A 103 10.73 6.26 7.99
CA GLU A 103 9.31 6.62 8.14
C GLU A 103 8.95 7.66 7.09
N GLU A 104 7.83 7.43 6.41
CA GLU A 104 7.24 8.31 5.42
C GLU A 104 5.71 8.19 5.42
N THR A 105 5.04 9.17 4.83
CA THR A 105 3.59 9.15 4.68
C THR A 105 3.16 9.23 3.22
N ALA A 106 2.05 8.59 2.91
CA ALA A 106 1.37 8.71 1.63
C ALA A 106 -0.13 8.83 1.87
N LEU A 107 -0.88 9.34 0.89
CA LEU A 107 -2.33 9.40 0.96
C LEU A 107 -2.94 8.43 -0.04
N LEU A 108 -3.73 7.47 0.45
CA LEU A 108 -4.54 6.60 -0.39
C LEU A 108 -5.95 7.17 -0.50
N THR A 109 -6.34 7.55 -1.72
CA THR A 109 -7.72 7.92 -2.03
C THR A 109 -8.43 6.72 -2.61
N LEU A 110 -9.56 6.33 -2.02
CA LEU A 110 -10.49 5.31 -2.52
C LEU A 110 -11.77 6.01 -2.97
N ARG A 111 -12.18 5.87 -4.23
CA ARG A 111 -13.39 6.52 -4.76
C ARG A 111 -14.36 5.53 -5.39
N CYS A 112 -15.60 5.51 -4.90
CA CYS A 112 -16.74 4.87 -5.57
C CYS A 112 -17.99 5.76 -5.51
N ASP A 113 -18.95 5.45 -4.63
CA ASP A 113 -20.07 6.36 -4.31
C ASP A 113 -19.65 7.41 -3.29
N VAL A 114 -18.75 7.04 -2.38
CA VAL A 114 -18.07 7.93 -1.43
C VAL A 114 -16.59 7.97 -1.80
N THR A 115 -15.95 9.11 -1.54
CA THR A 115 -14.50 9.24 -1.57
C THR A 115 -13.99 9.17 -0.15
N GLU A 116 -13.11 8.22 0.13
CA GLU A 116 -12.38 8.09 1.39
C GLU A 116 -10.91 8.37 1.16
N GLN A 117 -10.31 9.11 2.09
CA GLN A 117 -8.89 9.40 2.10
C GLN A 117 -8.28 8.75 3.34
N ILE A 118 -7.36 7.82 3.11
CA ILE A 118 -6.71 7.02 4.14
C ILE A 118 -5.24 7.45 4.20
N PRO A 119 -4.81 8.12 5.27
CA PRO A 119 -3.39 8.35 5.51
C PRO A 119 -2.69 7.01 5.72
N LEU A 120 -1.65 6.77 4.92
CA LEU A 120 -0.74 5.64 5.06
C LEU A 120 0.51 6.12 5.78
N MET A 121 0.86 5.44 6.87
CA MET A 121 2.16 5.54 7.52
C MET A 121 3.01 4.36 7.03
N ILE A 122 4.11 4.64 6.36
CA ILE A 122 5.00 3.62 5.81
C ILE A 122 6.25 3.60 6.68
N ARG A 123 6.54 2.44 7.26
CA ARG A 123 7.74 2.20 8.03
C ARG A 123 8.56 1.08 7.40
N ALA A 124 9.84 1.32 7.18
CA ALA A 124 10.77 0.31 6.73
C ALA A 124 12.03 0.27 7.60
N MET A 125 12.54 -0.93 7.85
CA MET A 125 13.71 -1.16 8.67
C MET A 125 14.45 -2.41 8.21
N VAL A 126 15.76 -2.41 8.42
CA VAL A 126 16.58 -3.60 8.27
C VAL A 126 16.55 -4.36 9.59
N VAL A 127 16.37 -5.67 9.52
CA VAL A 127 16.42 -6.58 10.67
C VAL A 127 17.55 -7.59 10.46
N SER A 128 18.21 -7.98 11.54
CA SER A 128 19.12 -9.13 11.54
C SER A 128 18.30 -10.43 11.47
N GLU A 129 18.84 -11.47 10.83
CA GLU A 129 18.28 -12.83 10.91
C GLU A 129 18.26 -13.37 12.35
#